data_AF-A0A9X4QS24-F1
#
_entry.id   AF-A0A9X4QS24-F1
#
_cell.length_a   1.000
_cell.length_b   1.000
_cell.length_c   1.000
_cell.angle_alpha   90.00
_cell.angle_beta   90.00
_cell.angle_gamma   90.00
#
_symmetry.space_group_name_H-M   'P 1'
#
loop_
_entity.id
_entity.type
_entity.pdbx_description
1 polymer ?
#
loop_
_entity_poly.entity_id
_entity_poly.type
_entity_poly.pdbx_seq_one_letter_code
_entity_poly.pdbx_strand_id
1 'polypeptide(L)'
;MIIERSAYTIELDSANGSLLAFTDKRSGKNMIHGGSAARPIFTLRLRDDAGQALDVTALQAASVTLEQASISADDGTQLRFKYTKLNNLDLDAVVEVDLPQDSNLTDWRISFDNRTSYLVEWVDFPDVVVPNDLVAAGGTARILWPAHEGVLIEDIGRRENTWLKYQETGYPSKGWDGTYPGPAPTQFMAYYDDDCGLYVGAHDARHHVKSIEFLPFDGGVRLQYRIFVEGAGQGSYRMNFNMVLGVFHGDWHQAAELYRRWFEQGSTPPRIADNPELPAWYRESPVVVTYPVRGVKDTGSMDPNEYFPYVNAIPHLERLSERFDSKVMALLMHWEGSAPWAPPYIWPPYGEKKACGSSPTSCTRAAICSVCTRAASPGRRGVCSTPITTGKRTSNVWS
;
A
#
# COMPACT_ATOMS: atom_id res chain seq x y z
N MET A 1 31.68 1.89 -8.36
CA MET A 1 31.67 0.56 -9.00
C MET A 1 30.59 0.55 -10.05
N ILE A 2 30.92 0.15 -11.28
CA ILE A 2 29.99 0.15 -12.41
C ILE A 2 29.76 -1.30 -12.83
N ILE A 3 28.49 -1.68 -12.99
CA ILE A 3 28.09 -3.00 -13.50
C ILE A 3 27.22 -2.80 -14.72
N GLU A 4 27.56 -3.52 -15.79
CA GLU A 4 26.84 -3.48 -17.05
C GLU A 4 25.98 -4.73 -17.24
N ARG A 5 24.75 -4.51 -17.73
CA ARG A 5 23.84 -5.54 -18.24
C ARG A 5 23.43 -5.22 -19.67
N SER A 6 22.63 -6.09 -20.27
CA SER A 6 22.08 -5.86 -21.61
C SER A 6 21.10 -4.69 -21.63
N ALA A 7 20.25 -4.57 -20.60
CA ALA A 7 19.22 -3.54 -20.51
C ALA A 7 19.66 -2.24 -19.81
N TYR A 8 20.61 -2.31 -18.86
CA TYR A 8 20.99 -1.16 -18.04
C TYR A 8 22.48 -1.14 -17.66
N THR A 9 22.95 0.00 -17.19
CA THR A 9 24.20 0.17 -16.46
C THR A 9 23.87 0.74 -15.08
N ILE A 10 24.36 0.10 -14.02
CA ILE A 10 24.19 0.56 -12.64
C ILE A 10 25.53 0.98 -12.05
N GLU A 11 25.52 2.10 -11.35
CA GLU A 11 26.67 2.60 -10.61
C GLU A 11 26.35 2.67 -9.11
N LEU A 12 27.17 1.99 -8.33
CA LEU A 12 27.12 1.97 -6.87
C LEU A 12 28.41 2.53 -6.31
N ASP A 13 28.34 3.36 -5.27
CA ASP A 13 29.51 3.79 -4.53
C ASP A 13 30.15 2.57 -3.86
N SER A 14 31.41 2.27 -4.19
CA SER A 14 32.12 1.12 -3.61
C SER A 14 32.43 1.28 -2.13
N ALA A 15 32.42 2.51 -1.59
CA ALA A 15 32.73 2.78 -0.20
C ALA A 15 31.53 2.57 0.73
N ASN A 16 30.31 2.78 0.25
CA ASN A 16 29.11 2.76 1.10
C ASN A 16 27.88 2.08 0.46
N GLY A 17 27.99 1.57 -0.76
CA GLY A 17 26.93 0.86 -1.49
C GLY A 17 25.85 1.75 -2.11
N SER A 18 25.90 3.07 -1.94
CA SER A 18 24.84 3.98 -2.37
C SER A 18 24.63 3.98 -3.89
N LEU A 19 23.36 4.09 -4.31
CA LEU A 19 22.97 4.17 -5.71
C LEU A 19 23.32 5.55 -6.30
N LEU A 20 24.28 5.55 -7.24
CA LEU A 20 24.76 6.76 -7.90
C LEU A 20 24.12 6.95 -9.27
N ALA A 21 23.96 5.87 -10.04
CA ALA A 21 23.34 5.90 -11.36
C ALA A 21 22.59 4.60 -11.66
N PHE A 22 21.49 4.71 -12.41
CA PHE A 22 20.76 3.60 -13.02
C PHE A 22 20.38 4.05 -14.43
N THR A 23 21.21 3.69 -15.39
CA THR A 23 21.15 4.16 -16.77
C THR A 23 20.51 3.12 -17.65
N ASP A 24 19.44 3.49 -18.35
CA ASP A 24 18.86 2.65 -19.39
C ASP A 24 19.79 2.62 -20.61
N LYS A 25 20.15 1.42 -21.10
CA LYS A 25 21.10 1.29 -22.22
C LYS A 25 20.50 1.65 -23.57
N ARG A 26 19.17 1.62 -23.71
CA ARG A 26 18.51 1.90 -24.99
C ARG A 26 18.40 3.41 -25.22
N SER A 27 17.99 4.18 -24.22
CA SER A 27 17.90 5.64 -24.27
C SER A 27 19.23 6.32 -23.92
N GLY A 28 20.08 5.65 -23.14
CA GLY A 28 21.29 6.25 -22.57
C GLY A 28 21.02 7.20 -21.40
N LYS A 29 19.76 7.31 -20.93
CA LYS A 29 19.38 8.23 -19.86
C LYS A 29 19.61 7.61 -18.48
N ASN A 30 20.25 8.37 -17.59
CA ASN A 30 20.36 8.04 -16.17
C ASN A 30 19.12 8.50 -15.41
N MET A 31 18.50 7.60 -14.65
CA MET A 31 17.26 7.84 -13.91
C MET A 31 17.49 8.22 -12.44
N ILE A 32 18.75 8.31 -12.01
CA ILE A 32 19.10 8.67 -10.63
C ILE A 32 19.66 10.09 -10.60
N HIS A 33 19.14 10.91 -9.69
CA HIS A 33 19.56 12.30 -9.50
C HIS A 33 21.01 12.39 -9.02
N GLY A 34 21.79 13.31 -9.59
CA GLY A 34 23.13 13.67 -9.10
C GLY A 34 23.03 14.85 -8.14
N GLY A 35 22.79 14.58 -6.86
CA GLY A 35 22.67 15.61 -5.81
C GLY A 35 24.01 16.01 -5.20
N SER A 36 24.01 17.09 -4.41
CA SER A 36 25.15 17.54 -3.60
C SER A 36 25.25 16.81 -2.25
N ALA A 37 24.13 16.32 -1.73
CA ALA A 37 24.07 15.61 -0.46
C ALA A 37 24.53 14.15 -0.61
N ALA A 38 25.36 13.70 0.33
CA ALA A 38 25.67 12.28 0.46
C ALA A 38 24.39 11.52 0.80
N ARG A 39 24.13 10.43 0.08
CA ARG A 39 22.93 9.61 0.25
C ARG A 39 23.28 8.28 0.90
N PRO A 40 22.69 7.91 2.04
CA PRO A 40 22.84 6.56 2.57
C PRO A 40 21.95 5.59 1.78
N ILE A 41 22.43 4.38 1.49
CA ILE A 41 21.59 3.34 0.87
C ILE A 41 20.37 2.94 1.74
N PHE A 42 20.46 3.10 3.06
CA PHE A 42 19.37 2.89 4.01
C PHE A 42 19.44 3.83 5.21
N THR A 43 18.30 4.04 5.85
CA THR A 43 18.17 4.69 7.17
C THR A 43 17.32 3.80 8.09
N LEU A 44 17.78 3.57 9.31
CA LEU A 44 17.04 2.89 10.37
C LEU A 44 16.54 3.92 11.38
N ARG A 45 15.27 3.80 11.80
CA ARG A 45 14.80 4.49 13.01
C ARG A 45 14.82 3.55 14.20
N LEU A 46 15.52 4.00 15.23
CA LEU A 46 15.61 3.36 16.53
C LEU A 46 14.71 4.10 17.53
N ARG A 47 14.18 3.37 18.52
CA ARG A 47 13.42 3.88 19.66
C ARG A 47 14.05 3.39 20.96
N ASP A 48 14.30 4.29 21.89
CA ASP A 48 14.72 3.91 23.24
C ASP A 48 13.51 3.49 24.12
N ASP A 49 13.79 3.13 25.38
CA ASP A 49 12.76 2.73 26.36
C ASP A 49 11.76 3.85 26.68
N ALA A 50 12.11 5.11 26.44
CA ALA A 50 11.24 6.27 26.58
C ALA A 50 10.45 6.58 25.30
N GLY A 51 10.67 5.84 24.22
CA GLY A 51 10.07 6.06 22.91
C GLY A 51 10.71 7.20 22.10
N GLN A 52 11.86 7.73 22.53
CA GLN A 52 12.58 8.76 21.79
C GLN A 52 13.22 8.16 20.54
N ALA A 53 13.06 8.85 19.41
CA ALA A 53 13.58 8.43 18.13
C ALA A 53 15.06 8.79 17.95
N LEU A 54 15.82 7.88 17.33
CA LEU A 54 17.18 8.08 16.83
C LEU A 54 17.31 7.50 15.42
N ASP A 55 17.66 8.34 14.44
CA ASP A 55 17.92 7.88 13.07
C ASP A 55 19.39 7.54 12.89
N VAL A 56 19.63 6.37 12.28
CA VAL A 56 20.96 5.86 12.00
C VAL A 56 21.05 5.46 10.53
N THR A 57 22.05 5.98 9.83
CA THR A 57 22.20 5.83 8.38
C THR A 57 23.39 4.93 8.03
N ALA A 58 23.37 4.36 6.82
CA ALA A 58 24.50 3.61 6.27
C ALA A 58 25.84 4.38 6.28
N LEU A 59 25.79 5.72 6.17
CA LEU A 59 26.97 6.59 6.16
C LEU A 59 27.62 6.74 7.55
N GLN A 60 26.95 6.32 8.61
CA GLN A 60 27.47 6.35 9.99
C GLN A 60 28.09 5.01 10.41
N ALA A 61 28.30 4.07 9.49
CA ALA A 61 28.99 2.83 9.78
C ALA A 61 30.47 3.09 10.11
N ALA A 62 31.00 2.44 11.15
CA ALA A 62 32.43 2.53 11.46
C ALA A 62 33.29 1.83 10.40
N SER A 63 32.76 0.79 9.76
CA SER A 63 33.37 0.17 8.59
C SER A 63 32.31 -0.35 7.63
N VAL A 64 32.64 -0.31 6.35
CA VAL A 64 31.85 -0.89 5.26
C VAL A 64 32.74 -1.82 4.45
N THR A 65 32.28 -3.04 4.21
CA THR A 65 33.00 -4.05 3.45
C THR A 65 32.12 -4.64 2.37
N LEU A 66 32.64 -4.76 1.15
CA LEU A 66 32.03 -5.49 0.06
C LEU A 66 32.59 -6.93 0.11
N GLU A 67 31.82 -7.87 0.65
CA GLU A 67 32.35 -9.21 1.01
C GLU A 67 32.46 -10.16 -0.20
N GLN A 68 31.61 -10.06 -1.22
CA GLN A 68 31.73 -10.89 -2.43
C GLN A 68 30.84 -10.40 -3.57
N ALA A 69 31.35 -10.56 -4.80
CA ALA A 69 30.60 -10.61 -6.05
C ALA A 69 30.54 -12.09 -6.48
N SER A 70 29.61 -12.88 -5.95
CA SER A 70 29.44 -14.26 -6.42
C SER A 70 28.64 -14.25 -7.72
N ILE A 71 29.05 -15.12 -8.65
CA ILE A 71 28.21 -15.47 -9.80
C ILE A 71 27.08 -16.32 -9.23
N SER A 72 25.83 -15.87 -9.33
CA SER A 72 24.68 -16.69 -8.91
C SER A 72 24.57 -17.93 -9.80
N ALA A 73 23.72 -18.89 -9.45
CA ALA A 73 23.54 -20.12 -10.24
C ALA A 73 23.15 -19.87 -11.72
N ASP A 74 22.75 -18.63 -12.07
CA ASP A 74 22.25 -18.21 -13.38
C ASP A 74 23.15 -17.14 -14.06
N ASP A 75 24.46 -17.13 -13.79
CA ASP A 75 25.43 -16.14 -14.32
C ASP A 75 25.21 -14.67 -13.90
N GLY A 76 24.33 -14.41 -12.92
CA GLY A 76 24.10 -13.07 -12.35
C GLY A 76 25.22 -12.61 -11.41
N THR A 77 25.20 -11.33 -11.00
CA THR A 77 26.13 -10.81 -9.98
C THR A 77 25.36 -10.57 -8.69
N GLN A 78 25.82 -11.12 -7.58
CA GLN A 78 25.32 -10.80 -6.24
C GLN A 78 26.36 -9.96 -5.50
N LEU A 79 25.97 -8.79 -5.00
CA LEU A 79 26.79 -7.93 -4.16
C LEU A 79 26.32 -8.00 -2.72
N ARG A 80 27.27 -8.00 -1.78
CA ARG A 80 26.97 -8.00 -0.34
C ARG A 80 27.79 -6.94 0.39
N PHE A 81 27.13 -5.85 0.78
CA PHE A 81 27.71 -4.78 1.58
C PHE A 81 27.40 -5.00 3.06
N LYS A 82 28.44 -5.07 3.89
CA LYS A 82 28.32 -5.22 5.34
C LYS A 82 28.77 -3.94 6.03
N TYR A 83 27.90 -3.42 6.89
CA TYR A 83 28.06 -2.19 7.66
C TYR A 83 28.18 -2.58 9.12
N THR A 84 29.29 -2.22 9.76
CA THR A 84 29.53 -2.57 11.17
C THR A 84 29.48 -1.35 12.06
N LYS A 85 28.96 -1.51 13.28
CA LYS A 85 28.95 -0.49 14.34
C LYS A 85 28.30 0.83 13.88
N LEU A 86 27.08 0.74 13.38
CA LEU A 86 26.31 1.88 12.88
C LEU A 86 26.12 2.93 13.99
N ASN A 87 26.55 4.17 13.73
CA ASN A 87 26.55 5.27 14.70
C ASN A 87 27.28 4.93 16.03
N ASN A 88 28.36 4.14 15.95
CA ASN A 88 29.10 3.59 17.09
C ASN A 88 28.27 2.69 18.03
N LEU A 89 27.09 2.23 17.59
CA LEU A 89 26.25 1.31 18.35
C LEU A 89 26.64 -0.14 18.06
N ASP A 90 26.21 -1.04 18.93
CA ASP A 90 26.23 -2.49 18.69
C ASP A 90 25.13 -2.92 17.71
N LEU A 91 25.17 -2.34 16.50
CA LEU A 91 24.20 -2.52 15.43
C LEU A 91 24.94 -2.67 14.11
N ASP A 92 24.75 -3.82 13.47
CA ASP A 92 25.33 -4.12 12.16
C ASP A 92 24.21 -4.32 11.13
N ALA A 93 24.48 -4.01 9.87
CA ALA A 93 23.55 -4.24 8.76
C ALA A 93 24.26 -4.89 7.57
N VAL A 94 23.48 -5.61 6.76
CA VAL A 94 23.92 -6.21 5.51
C VAL A 94 22.91 -5.88 4.43
N VAL A 95 23.40 -5.29 3.33
CA VAL A 95 22.64 -5.09 2.10
C VAL A 95 23.10 -6.10 1.07
N GLU A 96 22.15 -6.82 0.49
CA GLU A 96 22.34 -7.75 -0.62
C GLU A 96 21.70 -7.17 -1.88
N VAL A 97 22.43 -7.16 -2.99
CA VAL A 97 21.93 -6.71 -4.31
C VAL A 97 22.17 -7.83 -5.32
N ASP A 98 21.09 -8.42 -5.82
CA ASP A 98 21.15 -9.41 -6.89
C ASP A 98 20.88 -8.72 -8.23
N LEU A 99 21.80 -8.92 -9.19
CA LEU A 99 21.77 -8.38 -10.54
C LEU A 99 21.77 -9.54 -11.54
N PRO A 100 20.59 -10.11 -11.87
CA PRO A 100 20.49 -11.20 -12.85
C PRO A 100 21.08 -10.80 -14.21
N GLN A 101 21.62 -11.77 -14.95
CA GLN A 101 22.29 -11.52 -16.23
C GLN A 101 21.32 -11.03 -17.32
N ASP A 102 20.18 -11.69 -17.45
CA ASP A 102 19.18 -11.47 -18.50
C ASP A 102 17.89 -10.84 -17.95
N SER A 103 18.05 -9.80 -17.13
CA SER A 103 16.92 -9.07 -16.53
C SER A 103 17.11 -7.57 -16.69
N ASN A 104 15.99 -6.84 -16.82
CA ASN A 104 15.94 -5.39 -16.67
C ASN A 104 15.71 -4.95 -15.21
N LEU A 105 15.52 -5.92 -14.30
CA LEU A 105 15.24 -5.74 -12.89
C LEU A 105 16.41 -6.21 -12.02
N THR A 106 16.55 -5.58 -10.86
CA THR A 106 17.50 -5.90 -9.78
C THR A 106 16.73 -6.13 -8.50
N ASP A 107 17.22 -7.03 -7.65
CA ASP A 107 16.61 -7.36 -6.36
C ASP A 107 17.50 -6.89 -5.21
N TRP A 108 16.89 -6.24 -4.22
CA TRP A 108 17.59 -5.62 -3.11
C TRP A 108 17.00 -6.10 -1.79
N ARG A 109 17.87 -6.52 -0.87
CA ARG A 109 17.48 -6.95 0.47
C ARG A 109 18.34 -6.30 1.53
N ILE A 110 17.76 -6.11 2.71
CA ILE A 110 18.48 -5.68 3.91
C ILE A 110 18.21 -6.61 5.08
N SER A 111 19.24 -6.81 5.89
CA SER A 111 19.16 -7.46 7.20
C SER A 111 19.99 -6.68 8.20
N PHE A 112 19.70 -6.82 9.48
CA PHE A 112 20.48 -6.20 10.55
C PHE A 112 20.51 -7.08 11.80
N ASP A 113 21.60 -6.96 12.55
CA ASP A 113 21.80 -7.59 13.85
C ASP A 113 21.88 -6.49 14.91
N ASN A 114 20.81 -6.37 15.69
CA ASN A 114 20.67 -5.35 16.72
C ASN A 114 21.02 -5.95 18.10
N ARG A 115 22.19 -5.58 18.63
CA ARG A 115 22.67 -6.00 19.95
C ARG A 115 22.60 -4.85 20.97
N THR A 116 21.84 -3.81 20.66
CA THR A 116 21.60 -2.65 21.53
C THR A 116 20.35 -2.83 22.40
N SER A 117 20.01 -1.86 23.25
CA SER A 117 18.71 -1.82 23.93
C SER A 117 17.59 -1.18 23.09
N TYR A 118 17.91 -0.59 21.93
CA TYR A 118 16.93 0.10 21.11
C TYR A 118 16.00 -0.90 20.40
N LEU A 119 14.75 -0.50 20.18
CA LEU A 119 13.84 -1.12 19.23
C LEU A 119 14.07 -0.52 17.84
N VAL A 120 14.10 -1.32 16.78
CA VAL A 120 14.05 -0.81 15.41
C VAL A 120 12.59 -0.65 15.01
N GLU A 121 12.19 0.58 14.67
CA GLU A 121 10.80 0.90 14.28
C GLU A 121 10.58 0.65 12.79
N TRP A 122 11.48 1.16 11.95
CA TRP A 122 11.41 1.03 10.50
C TRP A 122 12.77 1.16 9.83
N VAL A 123 12.83 0.76 8.56
CA VAL A 123 13.94 0.99 7.64
C VAL A 123 13.45 1.70 6.37
N ASP A 124 14.08 2.81 5.99
CA ASP A 124 13.92 3.40 4.67
C ASP A 124 14.96 2.75 3.73
N PHE A 125 14.51 1.97 2.73
CA PHE A 125 15.40 1.20 1.85
C PHE A 125 14.73 0.74 0.53
N PRO A 126 15.48 0.73 -0.60
CA PRO A 126 16.73 1.46 -0.83
C PRO A 126 16.45 2.97 -1.00
N ASP A 127 17.44 3.82 -0.70
CA ASP A 127 17.31 5.26 -0.98
C ASP A 127 17.40 5.53 -2.49
N VAL A 128 16.27 5.91 -3.09
CA VAL A 128 16.16 6.23 -4.52
C VAL A 128 15.73 7.69 -4.67
N VAL A 129 16.54 8.46 -5.37
CA VAL A 129 16.24 9.86 -5.72
C VAL A 129 16.31 10.01 -7.23
N VAL A 130 15.20 10.42 -7.84
CA VAL A 130 15.10 10.68 -9.28
C VAL A 130 15.22 12.17 -9.56
N PRO A 131 15.67 12.59 -10.75
CA PRO A 131 15.72 14.00 -11.12
C PRO A 131 14.33 14.64 -11.01
N ASN A 132 14.27 15.93 -10.65
CA ASN A 132 13.03 16.70 -10.78
C ASN A 132 12.88 17.24 -12.21
N ASP A 133 12.87 16.33 -13.19
CA ASP A 133 12.65 16.60 -14.62
C ASP A 133 11.14 16.50 -14.97
N LEU A 134 10.29 16.80 -13.99
CA LEU A 134 8.84 16.69 -14.14
C LEU A 134 8.28 17.78 -15.06
N VAL A 135 7.10 17.55 -15.63
CA VAL A 135 6.44 18.51 -16.56
C VAL A 135 6.41 19.94 -16.02
N ALA A 136 6.02 20.14 -14.75
CA ALA A 136 5.97 21.49 -14.18
C ALA A 136 7.34 22.12 -13.91
N ALA A 137 8.40 21.33 -13.86
CA ALA A 137 9.79 21.79 -13.77
C ALA A 137 10.41 22.05 -15.16
N GLY A 138 9.65 21.87 -16.25
CA GLY A 138 10.10 22.10 -17.63
C GLY A 138 10.63 20.86 -18.34
N GLY A 139 10.58 19.69 -17.70
CA GLY A 139 10.91 18.41 -18.32
C GLY A 139 9.70 17.69 -18.91
N THR A 140 9.82 16.38 -19.12
CA THR A 140 8.75 15.51 -19.65
C THR A 140 8.37 14.37 -18.70
N ALA A 141 9.04 14.27 -17.55
CA ALA A 141 8.88 13.16 -16.65
C ALA A 141 7.61 13.25 -15.78
N ARG A 142 7.20 12.08 -15.28
CA ARG A 142 6.05 11.86 -14.39
C ARG A 142 6.41 10.82 -13.35
N ILE A 143 5.81 10.94 -12.16
CA ILE A 143 5.84 9.88 -11.15
C ILE A 143 4.46 9.23 -11.07
N LEU A 144 4.38 7.90 -11.19
CA LEU A 144 3.21 7.15 -10.73
C LEU A 144 3.37 6.89 -9.23
N TRP A 145 2.51 7.50 -8.42
CA TRP A 145 2.41 7.28 -6.99
C TRP A 145 1.16 6.44 -6.68
N PRO A 146 1.26 5.35 -5.90
CA PRO A 146 0.15 4.42 -5.72
C PRO A 146 -0.92 4.92 -4.73
N ALA A 147 -1.09 6.22 -4.52
CA ALA A 147 -2.16 6.69 -3.63
C ALA A 147 -3.54 6.51 -4.27
N HIS A 148 -4.49 6.00 -3.49
CA HIS A 148 -5.86 5.67 -3.87
C HIS A 148 -5.91 4.81 -5.14
N GLU A 149 -6.58 5.24 -6.20
CA GLU A 149 -6.65 4.53 -7.47
C GLU A 149 -5.35 4.61 -8.30
N GLY A 150 -4.36 5.40 -7.84
CA GLY A 150 -3.12 5.73 -8.54
C GLY A 150 -3.14 7.17 -9.05
N VAL A 151 -2.03 7.89 -8.87
CA VAL A 151 -1.90 9.31 -9.24
C VAL A 151 -0.65 9.54 -10.08
N LEU A 152 -0.80 10.26 -11.19
CA LEU A 152 0.32 10.80 -11.95
C LEU A 152 0.73 12.16 -11.40
N ILE A 153 1.98 12.25 -10.94
CA ILE A 153 2.58 13.46 -10.39
C ILE A 153 3.45 14.10 -11.46
N GLU A 154 3.00 15.27 -11.91
CA GLU A 154 3.70 16.16 -12.87
C GLU A 154 4.29 17.39 -12.17
N ASP A 155 3.91 17.62 -10.92
CA ASP A 155 4.31 18.76 -10.08
C ASP A 155 4.29 18.35 -8.60
N ILE A 156 5.47 18.10 -8.02
CA ILE A 156 5.57 17.81 -6.57
C ILE A 156 5.16 19.02 -5.72
N GLY A 157 5.34 20.24 -6.23
CA GLY A 157 5.00 21.49 -5.55
C GLY A 157 3.52 21.63 -5.26
N ARG A 158 2.64 21.00 -6.05
CA ARG A 158 1.18 20.99 -5.77
C ARG A 158 0.87 20.41 -4.41
N ARG A 159 1.47 19.26 -4.07
CA ARG A 159 1.23 18.63 -2.78
C ARG A 159 1.94 19.38 -1.68
N GLU A 160 3.21 19.73 -1.91
CA GLU A 160 4.08 20.36 -0.90
C GLU A 160 3.64 21.78 -0.49
N ASN A 161 2.88 22.48 -1.32
CA ASN A 161 2.31 23.80 -1.01
C ASN A 161 0.90 23.74 -0.39
N THR A 162 0.41 22.56 0.00
CA THR A 162 -0.89 22.38 0.64
C THR A 162 -0.75 21.77 2.03
N TRP A 163 -1.86 21.62 2.75
CA TRP A 163 -1.91 20.89 4.01
C TRP A 163 -1.64 19.38 3.86
N LEU A 164 -1.68 18.86 2.62
CA LEU A 164 -1.35 17.48 2.25
C LEU A 164 0.14 17.26 1.93
N LYS A 165 1.01 18.25 2.17
CA LYS A 165 2.47 18.11 2.00
C LYS A 165 2.99 16.85 2.68
N TYR A 166 4.12 16.32 2.21
CA TYR A 166 4.74 15.17 2.86
C TYR A 166 4.85 15.42 4.36
N GLN A 167 4.38 14.44 5.10
CA GLN A 167 4.55 14.39 6.53
C GLN A 167 4.86 12.95 6.87
N GLU A 168 5.85 12.77 7.72
CA GLU A 168 6.27 11.45 8.17
C GLU A 168 5.06 10.60 8.60
N THR A 169 4.99 9.38 8.06
CA THR A 169 3.98 8.38 8.43
C THR A 169 4.23 7.95 9.88
N GLY A 170 3.19 8.05 10.70
CA GLY A 170 3.27 7.74 12.13
C GLY A 170 1.89 7.55 12.73
N TYR A 171 1.84 7.27 14.03
CA TYR A 171 0.59 7.10 14.76
C TYR A 171 0.09 8.44 15.36
N PRO A 172 -1.22 8.72 15.33
CA PRO A 172 -2.26 7.98 14.61
C PRO A 172 -2.13 8.18 13.09
N SER A 173 -2.53 7.16 12.31
CA SER A 173 -2.56 7.27 10.84
C SER A 173 -3.48 8.41 10.42
N LYS A 174 -3.07 9.14 9.38
CA LYS A 174 -3.82 10.26 8.84
C LYS A 174 -4.92 9.83 7.86
N GLY A 175 -4.86 8.58 7.39
CA GLY A 175 -5.82 8.00 6.45
C GLY A 175 -5.64 8.45 4.99
N TRP A 176 -4.68 9.33 4.69
CA TRP A 176 -4.36 9.80 3.34
C TRP A 176 -2.86 9.72 3.01
N ASP A 177 -2.03 9.29 3.97
CA ASP A 177 -0.62 9.01 3.72
C ASP A 177 -0.47 7.74 2.86
N GLY A 178 0.68 7.57 2.22
CA GLY A 178 1.02 6.44 1.35
C GLY A 178 1.15 5.09 2.07
N THR A 179 0.38 4.85 3.13
CA THR A 179 0.41 3.61 3.91
C THR A 179 -0.15 2.45 3.09
N TYR A 180 0.61 1.37 3.03
CA TYR A 180 0.26 0.08 2.46
C TYR A 180 0.26 -0.99 3.56
N PRO A 181 -0.74 -1.89 3.61
CA PRO A 181 -2.02 -1.80 2.92
C PRO A 181 -2.86 -0.64 3.45
N GLY A 182 -3.64 0.01 2.59
CA GLY A 182 -4.49 1.13 3.00
C GLY A 182 -4.69 2.12 1.85
N PRO A 183 -4.45 3.43 2.06
CA PRO A 183 -4.56 4.42 0.99
C PRO A 183 -3.65 4.12 -0.20
N ALA A 184 -2.52 3.43 -0.02
CA ALA A 184 -1.80 2.83 -1.13
C ALA A 184 -2.25 1.36 -1.32
N PRO A 185 -2.93 0.99 -2.44
CA PRO A 185 -3.37 -0.38 -2.67
C PRO A 185 -2.37 -1.22 -3.46
N THR A 186 -1.30 -0.63 -4.00
CA THR A 186 -0.24 -1.34 -4.73
C THR A 186 1.14 -1.01 -4.17
N GLN A 187 2.10 -1.92 -4.38
CA GLN A 187 3.42 -1.85 -3.74
C GLN A 187 4.53 -1.29 -4.64
N PHE A 188 4.20 -0.51 -5.67
CA PHE A 188 5.17 0.02 -6.63
C PHE A 188 4.95 1.51 -6.93
N MET A 189 6.04 2.17 -7.31
CA MET A 189 6.08 3.49 -7.93
C MET A 189 6.79 3.37 -9.28
N ALA A 190 6.61 4.38 -10.13
CA ALA A 190 7.40 4.54 -11.34
C ALA A 190 7.77 6.00 -11.54
N TYR A 191 8.97 6.25 -12.07
CA TYR A 191 9.38 7.55 -12.60
C TYR A 191 9.70 7.36 -14.08
N TYR A 192 9.06 8.08 -14.98
CA TYR A 192 9.26 7.87 -16.42
C TYR A 192 9.06 9.15 -17.21
N ASP A 193 9.69 9.21 -18.37
CA ASP A 193 9.49 10.22 -19.40
C ASP A 193 9.06 9.57 -20.71
N ASP A 194 9.22 10.29 -21.82
CA ASP A 194 8.83 9.81 -23.15
C ASP A 194 9.78 8.72 -23.71
N ASP A 195 10.99 8.54 -23.15
CA ASP A 195 12.03 7.64 -23.65
C ASP A 195 12.16 6.35 -22.81
N CYS A 196 12.14 6.48 -21.48
CA CYS A 196 12.33 5.38 -20.55
C CYS A 196 11.74 5.65 -19.16
N GLY A 197 11.70 4.60 -18.35
CA GLY A 197 11.22 4.66 -16.97
C GLY A 197 12.08 3.86 -16.00
N LEU A 198 12.03 4.25 -14.73
CA LEU A 198 12.53 3.54 -13.56
C LEU A 198 11.35 3.01 -12.75
N TYR A 199 11.24 1.70 -12.67
CA TYR A 199 10.34 0.98 -11.78
C TYR A 199 10.99 0.83 -10.41
N VAL A 200 10.24 1.09 -9.34
CA VAL A 200 10.64 0.79 -7.96
C VAL A 200 9.46 0.11 -7.28
N GLY A 201 9.63 -1.09 -6.73
CA GLY A 201 8.53 -1.76 -6.05
C GLY A 201 8.96 -2.76 -5.00
N ALA A 202 8.13 -2.92 -3.96
CA ALA A 202 8.28 -3.98 -2.98
C ALA A 202 7.56 -5.24 -3.51
N HIS A 203 8.33 -6.23 -3.92
CA HIS A 203 7.83 -7.55 -4.32
C HIS A 203 7.55 -8.42 -3.10
N ASP A 204 6.62 -7.95 -2.27
CA ASP A 204 6.25 -8.53 -0.97
C ASP A 204 4.89 -9.24 -1.03
N ALA A 205 4.93 -10.57 -1.15
CA ALA A 205 3.74 -11.42 -1.21
C ALA A 205 3.00 -11.58 0.13
N ARG A 206 3.59 -11.11 1.25
CA ARG A 206 2.99 -11.19 2.59
C ARG A 206 2.37 -9.88 3.03
N HIS A 207 2.44 -8.83 2.20
CA HIS A 207 1.77 -7.56 2.41
C HIS A 207 2.16 -6.86 3.73
N HIS A 208 3.44 -6.90 4.12
CA HIS A 208 3.91 -6.21 5.31
C HIS A 208 3.64 -4.71 5.22
N VAL A 209 3.44 -4.08 6.38
CA VAL A 209 3.11 -2.66 6.45
C VAL A 209 4.30 -1.83 5.96
N LYS A 210 4.04 -0.87 5.09
CA LYS A 210 5.04 0.07 4.56
C LYS A 210 4.42 1.41 4.23
N SER A 211 5.21 2.47 4.26
CA SER A 211 4.85 3.75 3.66
C SER A 211 5.54 3.90 2.32
N ILE A 212 4.77 4.26 1.30
CA ILE A 212 5.20 4.44 -0.08
C ILE A 212 4.90 5.89 -0.45
N GLU A 213 5.91 6.73 -0.39
CA GLU A 213 5.79 8.18 -0.48
C GLU A 213 6.78 8.76 -1.49
N PHE A 214 6.53 9.99 -1.94
CA PHE A 214 7.54 10.79 -2.61
C PHE A 214 7.80 12.05 -1.81
N LEU A 215 8.96 12.70 -1.96
CA LEU A 215 9.23 14.00 -1.33
C LEU A 215 10.38 14.73 -2.02
N PRO A 216 10.42 16.08 -2.00
CA PRO A 216 11.58 16.82 -2.49
C PRO A 216 12.84 16.42 -1.71
N PHE A 217 13.95 16.20 -2.42
CA PHE A 217 15.23 15.91 -1.80
C PHE A 217 16.37 16.43 -2.66
N ASP A 218 17.10 17.43 -2.15
CA ASP A 218 18.35 17.94 -2.75
C ASP A 218 18.25 18.26 -4.26
N GLY A 219 17.15 18.93 -4.64
CA GLY A 219 16.86 19.28 -6.04
C GLY A 219 16.25 18.15 -6.89
N GLY A 220 16.19 16.93 -6.38
CA GLY A 220 15.47 15.80 -6.97
C GLY A 220 14.20 15.44 -6.21
N VAL A 221 13.64 14.27 -6.51
CA VAL A 221 12.49 13.69 -5.84
C VAL A 221 12.88 12.34 -5.26
N ARG A 222 12.83 12.20 -3.94
CA ARG A 222 13.03 10.91 -3.27
C ARG A 222 11.76 10.07 -3.43
N LEU A 223 11.94 8.84 -3.91
CA LEU A 223 10.91 7.80 -3.96
C LEU A 223 11.08 6.94 -2.71
N GLN A 224 10.38 7.30 -1.64
CA GLN A 224 10.54 6.71 -0.32
C GLN A 224 9.78 5.39 -0.20
N TYR A 225 10.51 4.37 0.25
CA TYR A 225 9.95 3.14 0.80
C TYR A 225 10.38 3.02 2.25
N ARG A 226 9.42 3.21 3.15
CA ARG A 226 9.59 2.95 4.58
C ARG A 226 8.98 1.62 4.95
N ILE A 227 9.79 0.71 5.43
CA ILE A 227 9.39 -0.66 5.78
C ILE A 227 9.33 -0.75 7.29
N PHE A 228 8.14 -1.00 7.85
CA PHE A 228 7.97 -1.17 9.29
C PHE A 228 8.38 -2.58 9.68
N VAL A 229 9.35 -2.71 10.58
CA VAL A 229 10.00 -4.00 10.91
C VAL A 229 9.35 -4.73 12.09
N GLU A 230 8.07 -4.45 12.33
CA GLU A 230 7.27 -5.00 13.45
C GLU A 230 7.92 -4.84 14.84
N GLY A 231 8.74 -3.78 15.03
CA GLY A 231 9.36 -3.49 16.33
C GLY A 231 10.47 -4.48 16.72
N ALA A 232 11.34 -4.84 15.77
CA ALA A 232 12.48 -5.73 16.02
C ALA A 232 13.38 -5.18 17.14
N GLY A 233 13.33 -5.81 18.31
CA GLY A 233 14.21 -5.51 19.45
C GLY A 233 15.59 -6.10 19.27
N GLN A 234 16.12 -6.72 20.32
CA GLN A 234 17.40 -7.42 20.24
C GLN A 234 17.33 -8.64 19.32
N GLY A 235 18.35 -8.81 18.49
CA GLY A 235 18.51 -9.95 17.59
C GLY A 235 18.56 -9.57 16.12
N SER A 236 18.42 -10.60 15.29
CA SER A 236 18.52 -10.47 13.83
C SER A 236 17.16 -10.23 13.18
N TYR A 237 17.09 -9.21 12.33
CA TYR A 237 16.00 -9.01 11.37
C TYR A 237 16.50 -9.31 9.96
N ARG A 238 15.65 -9.95 9.16
CA ARG A 238 15.88 -10.15 7.73
C ARG A 238 14.62 -9.78 6.97
N MET A 239 14.73 -8.82 6.05
CA MET A 239 13.67 -8.53 5.10
C MET A 239 13.41 -9.76 4.23
N ASN A 240 12.15 -10.20 4.18
CA ASN A 240 11.74 -11.48 3.57
C ASN A 240 11.12 -11.30 2.18
N PHE A 241 11.28 -10.13 1.58
CA PHE A 241 10.87 -9.79 0.23
C PHE A 241 11.96 -8.96 -0.44
N ASN A 242 11.89 -8.81 -1.76
CA ASN A 242 12.83 -7.97 -2.51
C ASN A 242 12.24 -6.57 -2.72
N MET A 243 13.08 -5.55 -2.52
CA MET A 243 12.89 -4.27 -3.18
C MET A 243 13.43 -4.40 -4.59
N VAL A 244 12.63 -4.05 -5.59
CA VAL A 244 12.93 -4.31 -7.00
C VAL A 244 13.02 -3.00 -7.75
N LEU A 245 14.19 -2.78 -8.37
CA LEU A 245 14.47 -1.61 -9.20
C LEU A 245 14.74 -2.07 -10.62
N GLY A 246 14.27 -1.34 -11.63
CA GLY A 246 14.63 -1.66 -13.00
C GLY A 246 14.16 -0.67 -14.03
N VAL A 247 14.74 -0.76 -15.22
CA VAL A 247 14.39 0.11 -16.35
C VAL A 247 13.23 -0.48 -17.15
N PHE A 248 12.38 0.37 -17.71
CA PHE A 248 11.31 -0.02 -18.61
C PHE A 248 11.10 1.03 -19.70
N HIS A 249 10.30 0.68 -20.72
CA HIS A 249 9.94 1.59 -21.81
C HIS A 249 8.44 1.66 -21.98
N GLY A 250 7.94 2.86 -22.27
CA GLY A 250 6.52 3.15 -22.31
C GLY A 250 6.10 3.96 -21.09
N ASP A 251 4.82 3.91 -20.76
CA ASP A 251 4.23 4.74 -19.73
C ASP A 251 3.95 3.95 -18.44
N TRP A 252 3.17 4.55 -17.54
CA TRP A 252 2.74 3.94 -16.30
C TRP A 252 2.04 2.58 -16.48
N HIS A 253 1.43 2.28 -17.64
CA HIS A 253 0.86 0.97 -17.92
C HIS A 253 1.94 -0.10 -18.01
N GLN A 254 3.12 0.20 -18.56
CA GLN A 254 4.22 -0.77 -18.58
C GLN A 254 4.81 -1.01 -17.18
N ALA A 255 4.88 0.01 -16.33
CA ALA A 255 5.24 -0.18 -14.92
C ALA A 255 4.20 -1.04 -14.18
N ALA A 256 2.91 -0.77 -14.40
CA ALA A 256 1.82 -1.55 -13.82
C ALA A 256 1.84 -3.00 -14.31
N GLU A 257 2.19 -3.23 -15.58
CA GLU A 257 2.36 -4.56 -16.16
C GLU A 257 3.52 -5.33 -15.51
N LEU A 258 4.66 -4.68 -15.23
CA LEU A 258 5.76 -5.30 -14.48
C LEU A 258 5.31 -5.74 -13.08
N TYR A 259 4.61 -4.86 -12.37
CA TYR A 259 4.04 -5.20 -11.07
C TYR A 259 3.03 -6.35 -11.15
N ARG A 260 2.12 -6.29 -12.13
CA ARG A 260 1.07 -7.30 -12.36
C ARG A 260 1.66 -8.68 -12.64
N ARG A 261 2.70 -8.78 -13.47
CA ARG A 261 3.37 -10.06 -13.77
C ARG A 261 3.96 -10.70 -12.53
N TRP A 262 4.59 -9.92 -11.65
CA TRP A 262 5.07 -10.43 -10.38
C TRP A 262 3.89 -10.84 -9.47
N PHE A 263 2.89 -9.97 -9.33
CA PHE A 263 1.76 -10.20 -8.44
C PHE A 263 0.98 -11.48 -8.83
N GLU A 264 0.73 -11.69 -10.12
CA GLU A 264 0.04 -12.88 -10.66
C GLU A 264 0.84 -14.19 -10.53
N GLN A 265 2.15 -14.15 -10.19
CA GLN A 265 2.91 -15.37 -9.84
C GLN A 265 2.58 -15.88 -8.44
N GLY A 266 2.05 -15.02 -7.57
CA GLY A 266 1.63 -15.35 -6.21
C GLY A 266 0.24 -15.99 -6.14
N SER A 267 -0.23 -16.21 -4.91
CA SER A 267 -1.59 -16.67 -4.66
C SER A 267 -2.57 -15.50 -4.71
N THR A 268 -2.97 -15.08 -5.91
CA THR A 268 -3.97 -14.01 -6.08
C THR A 268 -5.40 -14.56 -6.04
N PRO A 269 -6.39 -13.81 -5.50
CA PRO A 269 -7.79 -14.14 -5.70
C PRO A 269 -8.12 -14.26 -7.20
N PRO A 270 -9.09 -15.12 -7.57
CA PRO A 270 -9.52 -15.23 -8.96
C PRO A 270 -10.06 -13.89 -9.45
N ARG A 271 -9.85 -13.61 -10.75
CA ARG A 271 -10.44 -12.45 -11.42
C ARG A 271 -11.96 -12.46 -11.22
N ILE A 272 -12.57 -11.28 -11.08
CA ILE A 272 -14.03 -11.14 -10.89
C ILE A 272 -14.81 -11.92 -11.96
N ALA A 273 -14.36 -11.89 -13.22
CA ALA A 273 -15.00 -12.59 -14.33
C ALA A 273 -14.97 -14.13 -14.18
N ASP A 274 -13.95 -14.65 -13.51
CA ASP A 274 -13.66 -16.07 -13.37
C ASP A 274 -14.02 -16.63 -11.99
N ASN A 275 -14.40 -15.76 -11.04
CA ASN A 275 -14.70 -16.16 -9.67
C ASN A 275 -16.11 -16.76 -9.56
N PRO A 276 -16.25 -18.08 -9.30
CA PRO A 276 -17.56 -18.73 -9.17
C PRO A 276 -18.20 -18.48 -7.79
N GLU A 277 -17.44 -17.98 -6.81
CA GLU A 277 -17.96 -17.63 -5.48
C GLU A 277 -18.71 -16.30 -5.49
N LEU A 278 -18.50 -15.46 -6.51
CA LEU A 278 -19.25 -14.22 -6.67
C LEU A 278 -20.67 -14.54 -7.13
N PRO A 279 -21.71 -14.06 -6.42
CA PRO A 279 -23.06 -14.40 -6.80
C PRO A 279 -23.48 -13.67 -8.10
N ALA A 280 -24.31 -14.32 -8.92
CA ALA A 280 -24.52 -13.96 -10.32
C ALA A 280 -24.89 -12.49 -10.58
N TRP A 281 -25.68 -11.89 -9.69
CA TRP A 281 -26.08 -10.47 -9.74
C TRP A 281 -24.91 -9.49 -9.69
N TYR A 282 -23.76 -9.87 -9.13
CA TYR A 282 -22.59 -8.98 -9.05
C TYR A 282 -22.10 -8.60 -10.46
N ARG A 283 -22.21 -9.55 -11.41
CA ARG A 283 -21.89 -9.33 -12.82
C ARG A 283 -22.88 -8.42 -13.54
N GLU A 284 -24.04 -8.19 -12.95
CA GLU A 284 -25.05 -7.27 -13.48
C GLU A 284 -24.78 -5.81 -13.04
N SER A 285 -23.73 -5.57 -12.25
CA SER A 285 -23.27 -4.25 -11.81
C SER A 285 -24.42 -3.36 -11.31
N PRO A 286 -25.13 -3.76 -10.23
CA PRO A 286 -26.29 -3.00 -9.75
C PRO A 286 -25.89 -1.59 -9.33
N VAL A 287 -26.83 -0.66 -9.43
CA VAL A 287 -26.65 0.70 -8.91
C VAL A 287 -26.65 0.64 -7.37
N VAL A 288 -25.57 1.12 -6.75
CA VAL A 288 -25.48 1.21 -5.29
C VAL A 288 -26.23 2.44 -4.81
N VAL A 289 -27.25 2.23 -3.98
CA VAL A 289 -28.03 3.29 -3.35
C VAL A 289 -27.69 3.35 -1.87
N THR A 290 -26.97 4.39 -1.48
CA THR A 290 -26.51 4.61 -0.11
C THR A 290 -27.43 5.59 0.60
N TYR A 291 -27.93 5.25 1.80
CA TYR A 291 -28.77 6.14 2.58
C TYR A 291 -28.69 5.88 4.09
N PRO A 292 -28.85 6.91 4.95
CA PRO A 292 -28.92 6.74 6.38
C PRO A 292 -30.30 6.25 6.81
N VAL A 293 -30.34 5.22 7.67
CA VAL A 293 -31.59 4.72 8.26
C VAL A 293 -32.14 5.67 9.33
N ARG A 294 -31.26 6.48 9.95
CA ARG A 294 -31.63 7.50 10.95
C ARG A 294 -30.66 8.67 10.87
N GLY A 295 -31.07 9.81 11.41
CA GLY A 295 -30.33 11.07 11.27
C GLY A 295 -30.32 11.59 9.84
N VAL A 296 -29.72 12.77 9.67
CA VAL A 296 -29.66 13.48 8.37
C VAL A 296 -28.23 13.68 7.85
N LYS A 297 -27.23 13.41 8.70
CA LYS A 297 -25.79 13.49 8.41
C LYS A 297 -25.03 12.63 9.43
N ASP A 298 -23.73 12.38 9.21
CA ASP A 298 -22.90 11.52 10.08
C ASP A 298 -22.75 12.04 11.53
N THR A 299 -23.11 13.29 11.78
CA THR A 299 -22.95 13.97 13.08
C THR A 299 -24.27 14.56 13.58
N GLY A 300 -24.42 14.67 14.89
CA GLY A 300 -25.61 15.27 15.52
C GLY A 300 -26.68 14.25 15.86
N SER A 301 -27.96 14.66 15.82
CA SER A 301 -29.05 13.82 16.30
C SER A 301 -29.27 12.58 15.41
N MET A 302 -29.42 11.44 16.07
CA MET A 302 -29.69 10.13 15.45
C MET A 302 -31.14 9.70 15.65
N ASP A 303 -32.05 10.68 15.62
CA ASP A 303 -33.49 10.45 15.62
C ASP A 303 -33.92 9.71 14.33
N PRO A 304 -35.01 8.92 14.37
CA PRO A 304 -35.59 8.32 13.17
C PRO A 304 -35.82 9.37 12.08
N ASN A 305 -35.47 9.02 10.84
CA ASN A 305 -35.80 9.82 9.66
C ASN A 305 -36.92 9.14 8.86
N GLU A 306 -37.24 9.68 7.68
CA GLU A 306 -38.30 9.14 6.81
C GLU A 306 -38.06 7.69 6.35
N TYR A 307 -36.81 7.23 6.33
CA TYR A 307 -36.43 5.87 5.94
C TYR A 307 -36.56 4.83 7.07
N PHE A 308 -36.90 5.27 8.29
CA PHE A 308 -37.21 4.37 9.42
C PHE A 308 -38.72 4.34 9.72
N PRO A 309 -39.32 3.15 9.99
CA PRO A 309 -38.72 1.81 9.99
C PRO A 309 -38.22 1.40 8.60
N TYR A 310 -37.24 0.49 8.52
CA TYR A 310 -36.51 0.12 7.28
C TYR A 310 -37.37 -0.07 6.02
N VAL A 311 -38.61 -0.55 6.19
CA VAL A 311 -39.57 -0.76 5.08
C VAL A 311 -39.94 0.53 4.35
N ASN A 312 -39.81 1.70 4.99
CA ASN A 312 -40.11 2.99 4.38
C ASN A 312 -39.17 3.33 3.22
N ALA A 313 -37.96 2.75 3.19
CA ALA A 313 -37.04 2.94 2.08
C ALA A 313 -37.43 2.15 0.81
N ILE A 314 -38.24 1.09 0.95
CA ILE A 314 -38.54 0.16 -0.16
C ILE A 314 -39.16 0.86 -1.38
N PRO A 315 -40.20 1.71 -1.25
CA PRO A 315 -40.78 2.38 -2.41
C PRO A 315 -39.80 3.30 -3.14
N HIS A 316 -38.84 3.88 -2.42
CA HIS A 316 -37.79 4.71 -3.03
C HIS A 316 -36.80 3.87 -3.82
N LEU A 317 -36.41 2.71 -3.29
CA LEU A 317 -35.52 1.76 -3.96
C LEU A 317 -36.18 1.15 -5.20
N GLU A 318 -37.45 0.76 -5.12
CA GLU A 318 -38.23 0.25 -6.26
C GLU A 318 -38.32 1.30 -7.36
N ARG A 319 -38.70 2.54 -7.01
CA ARG A 319 -38.73 3.67 -7.95
C ARG A 319 -37.37 3.93 -8.59
N LEU A 320 -36.27 3.83 -7.85
CA LEU A 320 -34.92 4.01 -8.39
C LEU A 320 -34.54 2.86 -9.34
N SER A 321 -34.85 1.63 -8.96
CA SER A 321 -34.66 0.43 -9.79
C SER A 321 -35.36 0.57 -11.15
N GLU A 322 -36.64 0.98 -11.13
CA GLU A 322 -37.42 1.25 -12.35
C GLU A 322 -36.81 2.38 -13.18
N ARG A 323 -36.40 3.48 -12.56
CA ARG A 323 -35.83 4.64 -13.27
C ARG A 323 -34.46 4.37 -13.87
N PHE A 324 -33.65 3.55 -13.22
CA PHE A 324 -32.34 3.15 -13.74
C PHE A 324 -32.43 1.99 -14.73
N ASP A 325 -33.59 1.34 -14.85
CA ASP A 325 -33.75 0.04 -15.53
C ASP A 325 -32.65 -0.95 -15.09
N SER A 326 -32.34 -0.95 -13.79
CA SER A 326 -31.24 -1.71 -13.21
C SER A 326 -31.58 -2.14 -11.80
N LYS A 327 -31.02 -3.28 -11.38
CA LYS A 327 -31.09 -3.69 -9.99
C LYS A 327 -30.40 -2.65 -9.12
N VAL A 328 -30.94 -2.44 -7.92
CA VAL A 328 -30.32 -1.57 -6.91
C VAL A 328 -29.77 -2.39 -5.75
N MET A 329 -28.58 -2.02 -5.26
CA MET A 329 -27.99 -2.55 -4.05
C MET A 329 -28.08 -1.49 -2.95
N ALA A 330 -28.86 -1.73 -1.92
CA ALA A 330 -28.97 -0.81 -0.78
C ALA A 330 -27.76 -0.92 0.14
N LEU A 331 -27.04 0.19 0.35
CA LEU A 331 -26.02 0.32 1.39
C LEU A 331 -26.60 1.12 2.56
N LEU A 332 -26.95 0.41 3.62
CA LEU A 332 -27.56 1.00 4.82
C LEU A 332 -26.49 1.70 5.67
N MET A 333 -26.61 3.00 5.85
CA MET A 333 -25.80 3.76 6.81
C MET A 333 -26.56 3.94 8.13
N HIS A 334 -25.83 4.10 9.24
CA HIS A 334 -26.40 4.39 10.57
C HIS A 334 -27.37 3.33 11.09
N TRP A 335 -27.29 2.11 10.55
CA TRP A 335 -28.12 0.98 10.96
C TRP A 335 -27.70 0.43 12.32
N GLU A 336 -26.51 0.78 12.81
CA GLU A 336 -25.96 0.35 14.09
C GLU A 336 -26.84 0.81 15.25
N GLY A 337 -27.09 -0.05 16.23
CA GLY A 337 -27.96 0.29 17.37
C GLY A 337 -27.28 1.12 18.45
N SER A 338 -25.95 1.15 18.47
CA SER A 338 -25.13 1.95 19.37
C SER A 338 -25.04 3.40 18.89
N ALA A 339 -24.21 3.66 17.89
CA ALA A 339 -23.96 4.93 17.25
C ALA A 339 -23.43 4.67 15.82
N PRO A 340 -23.65 5.60 14.88
CA PRO A 340 -23.00 5.53 13.57
C PRO A 340 -21.49 5.37 13.71
N TRP A 341 -20.90 4.55 12.85
CA TRP A 341 -19.44 4.45 12.72
C TRP A 341 -18.71 4.12 14.03
N ALA A 342 -19.31 3.28 14.89
CA ALA A 342 -18.76 2.90 16.19
C ALA A 342 -18.24 1.43 16.25
N PRO A 343 -17.37 0.96 15.34
CA PRO A 343 -16.75 -0.36 15.47
C PRO A 343 -15.82 -0.43 16.71
N PRO A 344 -15.70 -1.61 17.35
CA PRO A 344 -16.37 -2.87 17.01
C PRO A 344 -17.80 -2.99 17.57
N TYR A 345 -18.30 -1.99 18.30
CA TYR A 345 -19.59 -2.04 19.00
C TYR A 345 -20.76 -1.62 18.10
N ILE A 346 -20.98 -2.28 16.96
CA ILE A 346 -21.99 -1.88 15.95
C ILE A 346 -23.36 -2.57 16.08
N TRP A 347 -23.47 -3.62 16.91
CA TRP A 347 -24.66 -4.46 17.05
C TRP A 347 -25.46 -4.12 18.33
N PRO A 348 -26.79 -4.34 18.42
CA PRO A 348 -27.74 -4.81 17.40
C PRO A 348 -28.15 -3.74 16.38
N PRO A 349 -28.84 -4.07 15.27
CA PRO A 349 -29.47 -3.08 14.42
C PRO A 349 -30.40 -2.13 15.19
N TYR A 350 -30.43 -0.88 14.76
CA TYR A 350 -31.31 0.15 15.29
C TYR A 350 -32.77 -0.29 15.19
N GLY A 351 -33.52 -0.13 16.29
CA GLY A 351 -34.93 -0.53 16.39
C GLY A 351 -35.18 -1.91 17.03
N GLU A 352 -34.17 -2.78 17.17
CA GLU A 352 -34.38 -4.15 17.71
C GLU A 352 -34.83 -4.18 19.18
N LYS A 353 -34.35 -3.27 20.04
CA LYS A 353 -34.73 -3.27 21.47
C LYS A 353 -36.18 -2.85 21.76
N LYS A 354 -36.85 -2.14 20.84
CA LYS A 354 -38.23 -1.65 21.04
C LYS A 354 -39.31 -2.54 20.41
N ALA A 355 -38.94 -3.56 19.63
CA ALA A 355 -39.87 -4.34 18.82
C ALA A 355 -40.26 -5.71 19.41
N CYS A 356 -39.73 -6.13 20.57
CA CYS A 356 -39.91 -7.50 21.06
C CYS A 356 -40.31 -7.59 22.54
N GLY A 357 -41.63 -7.66 22.77
CA GLY A 357 -42.19 -8.36 23.92
C GLY A 357 -42.21 -9.90 23.74
N SER A 358 -41.73 -10.42 22.61
CA SER A 358 -41.49 -11.85 22.40
C SER A 358 -40.57 -12.07 21.18
N SER A 359 -39.48 -12.82 21.37
CA SER A 359 -38.51 -13.30 20.35
C SER A 359 -37.72 -12.25 19.52
N PRO A 360 -36.51 -11.84 19.98
CA PRO A 360 -35.70 -10.75 19.41
C PRO A 360 -35.14 -10.93 18.00
N THR A 361 -35.32 -12.07 17.33
CA THR A 361 -34.44 -12.46 16.21
C THR A 361 -35.10 -12.40 14.82
N SER A 362 -36.42 -12.18 14.71
CA SER A 362 -37.14 -12.34 13.43
C SER A 362 -37.50 -11.03 12.70
N CYS A 363 -37.97 -9.98 13.36
CA CYS A 363 -38.60 -8.84 12.67
C CYS A 363 -37.62 -7.89 11.94
N THR A 364 -36.59 -7.38 12.60
CA THR A 364 -35.64 -6.44 11.96
C THR A 364 -34.71 -7.16 11.01
N ARG A 365 -34.32 -8.40 11.35
CA ARG A 365 -33.56 -9.28 10.46
C ARG A 365 -34.35 -9.60 9.19
N ALA A 366 -35.65 -9.88 9.30
CA ALA A 366 -36.52 -10.04 8.14
C ALA A 366 -36.75 -8.72 7.40
N ALA A 367 -36.80 -7.56 8.06
CA ALA A 367 -36.98 -6.26 7.39
C ALA A 367 -35.73 -5.80 6.64
N ILE A 368 -34.53 -5.92 7.23
CA ILE A 368 -33.26 -5.67 6.55
C ILE A 368 -33.10 -6.66 5.40
N CYS A 369 -33.37 -7.95 5.65
CA CYS A 369 -33.35 -8.96 4.59
C CYS A 369 -34.42 -8.67 3.52
N SER A 370 -35.61 -8.17 3.87
CA SER A 370 -36.71 -7.81 2.95
C SER A 370 -36.39 -6.56 2.13
N VAL A 371 -35.74 -5.54 2.70
CA VAL A 371 -35.21 -4.40 1.94
C VAL A 371 -34.16 -4.91 0.95
N CYS A 372 -33.28 -5.80 1.39
CA CYS A 372 -32.25 -6.41 0.54
C CYS A 372 -32.80 -7.42 -0.49
N THR A 373 -33.98 -8.02 -0.28
CA THR A 373 -34.56 -9.04 -1.19
C THR A 373 -35.73 -8.53 -2.04
N ARG A 374 -36.49 -7.50 -1.62
CA ARG A 374 -37.58 -6.91 -2.43
C ARG A 374 -37.12 -5.83 -3.40
N ALA A 375 -35.93 -5.25 -3.18
CA ALA A 375 -35.23 -4.51 -4.23
C ALA A 375 -34.92 -5.39 -5.47
N ALA A 376 -35.08 -6.71 -5.37
CA ALA A 376 -35.27 -7.59 -6.52
C ALA A 376 -36.74 -7.61 -6.95
N SER A 377 -37.07 -6.89 -8.04
CA SER A 377 -38.42 -6.92 -8.63
C SER A 377 -38.91 -8.35 -8.95
N PRO A 378 -40.24 -8.61 -8.92
CA PRO A 378 -40.80 -9.90 -9.25
C PRO A 378 -40.55 -10.21 -10.73
N GLY A 379 -39.61 -11.12 -11.00
CA GLY A 379 -39.23 -11.54 -12.35
C GLY A 379 -37.74 -11.39 -12.69
N ARG A 380 -36.95 -10.67 -11.88
CA ARG A 380 -35.49 -10.58 -12.02
C ARG A 380 -34.82 -10.70 -10.65
N ARG A 381 -34.18 -11.85 -10.37
CA ARG A 381 -33.55 -12.17 -9.07
C ARG A 381 -32.36 -11.24 -8.75
N GLY A 382 -32.60 -10.10 -8.11
CA GLY A 382 -31.56 -9.37 -7.37
C GLY A 382 -31.17 -10.10 -6.09
N VAL A 383 -29.98 -9.83 -5.57
CA VAL A 383 -29.37 -10.62 -4.50
C VAL A 383 -28.55 -9.68 -3.61
N CYS A 384 -28.39 -10.11 -2.37
CA CYS A 384 -27.77 -9.40 -1.26
C CYS A 384 -26.31 -9.83 -1.04
N SER A 385 -25.42 -8.89 -0.73
CA SER A 385 -24.20 -9.16 0.06
C SER A 385 -24.42 -8.61 1.47
N THR A 386 -24.70 -9.48 2.43
CA THR A 386 -24.59 -9.17 3.86
C THR A 386 -23.19 -9.61 4.32
N PRO A 387 -22.48 -8.85 5.17
CA PRO A 387 -21.31 -9.37 5.87
C PRO A 387 -21.81 -10.26 7.02
N ILE A 388 -22.52 -11.35 6.70
CA ILE A 388 -22.92 -12.36 7.68
C ILE A 388 -22.13 -13.62 7.34
N THR A 389 -20.84 -13.61 7.67
CA THR A 389 -20.14 -14.85 7.97
C THR A 389 -20.67 -15.37 9.29
N THR A 390 -21.42 -16.46 9.23
CA THR A 390 -21.71 -17.27 10.41
C THR A 390 -20.38 -17.81 10.95
N GLY A 391 -19.83 -17.15 11.98
CA GLY A 391 -18.76 -17.73 12.79
C GLY A 391 -19.28 -19.02 13.44
N LYS A 392 -18.97 -20.16 12.83
CA LYS A 392 -18.99 -21.44 13.55
C LYS A 392 -17.94 -21.33 14.65
N ARG A 393 -18.36 -21.49 15.91
CA ARG A 393 -17.46 -21.74 17.03
C ARG A 393 -16.60 -22.95 16.69
N THR A 394 -15.35 -22.74 16.33
CA THR A 394 -14.30 -23.74 16.52
C THR A 394 -13.67 -23.46 17.87
N SER A 395 -14.08 -24.25 18.86
CA SER A 395 -13.23 -24.55 20.01
C SER A 395 -11.93 -25.19 19.49
N ASN A 396 -10.78 -24.65 19.88
CA ASN A 396 -9.52 -25.35 20.22
C ASN A 396 -8.45 -24.27 20.50
N VAL A 397 -8.09 -24.06 21.76
CA VAL A 397 -6.86 -24.56 22.41
C VAL A 397 -5.59 -24.08 21.71
N TRP A 398 -4.96 -23.06 22.30
CA TRP A 398 -3.52 -22.82 22.22
C TRP A 398 -3.03 -22.48 23.62
N SER A 399 -2.43 -23.51 24.24
CA SER A 399 -1.36 -23.41 25.21
C SER A 399 -0.03 -23.35 24.46
#